data_AF-A0A847B0R9-F1
#
_entry.id   AF-A0A847B0R9-F1
#
_cell.length_a   1.000
_cell.length_b   1.000
_cell.length_c   1.000
_cell.angle_alpha   90.00
_cell.angle_beta   90.00
_cell.angle_gamma   90.00
#
_symmetry.space_group_name_H-M   'P 1'
#
loop_
_entity.id
_entity.type
_entity.pdbx_description
1 polymer ?
#
loop_
_entity_poly.entity_id
_entity_poly.type
_entity_poly.pdbx_seq_one_letter_code
_entity_poly.pdbx_strand_id
1 'polypeptide(L)'
;MQKQRAQEVAWQIGEYLRGKLNAEENLVYQIGLSALAFMVKNNPDSSLTNLDLEAEIKEETTLRFLKKLVKNQVEQVEFLISKYSAEELAASVLYAEPRLYRQEAECSTPSGVSKLALSVLDIQDGDIVLDLGSGVGSFLMEASRCSNNIKLHGVEINTESVIIANLRSIVSGIPLTITQGNMVSQDYSEVHANKVFSNFPVGVRMQQLQRDVEQNKNLEKYFKTARRSNSGDWVYAIASYLNMKNPGKTVVLMSNAGTWNKPDELLRKHLLENGDIEGVIQLSPWLFTHTAIPFTMLVLSPGNKDVKMVDASDFYTEERRQNILTEEDVKRGVNAYHHETNNSRTVSLEEIAKQEFIINPGRYLLPKLDLTTETLSLGDICLSINRGTMIRSTELDALGTEEETGYQYLMLQNIKDGLIESGLSNLIEVSERDEKYCIKNGNLVISKTSPFKIAVAKIHEGQTILANGNLYFLELDESKVNPTFVS
;
A
#
# COMPACT_ATOMS: atom_id res chain seq x y z
N MET A 1 -24.79 12.27 14.31
CA MET A 1 -23.73 13.26 14.61
C MET A 1 -22.84 13.43 13.37
N GLN A 2 -22.35 14.63 13.06
CA GLN A 2 -21.40 14.82 11.94
C GLN A 2 -20.06 14.13 12.23
N LYS A 3 -19.41 13.53 11.20
CA LYS A 3 -18.18 12.73 11.33
C LYS A 3 -17.05 13.48 12.05
N GLN A 4 -16.89 14.77 11.79
CA GLN A 4 -15.87 15.60 12.44
C GLN A 4 -16.08 15.72 13.95
N ARG A 5 -17.32 15.98 14.38
CA ARG A 5 -17.69 15.99 15.80
C ARG A 5 -17.51 14.63 16.47
N ALA A 6 -17.80 13.54 15.74
CA ALA A 6 -17.56 12.18 16.22
C ALA A 6 -16.06 11.90 16.48
N GLN A 7 -15.18 12.36 15.58
CA GLN A 7 -13.73 12.24 15.73
C GLN A 7 -13.20 13.11 16.88
N GLU A 8 -13.74 14.31 17.09
CA GLU A 8 -13.38 15.17 18.22
C GLU A 8 -13.71 14.51 19.56
N VAL A 9 -14.89 13.90 19.69
CA VAL A 9 -15.31 13.17 20.89
C VAL A 9 -14.39 11.98 21.15
N ALA A 10 -14.11 11.18 20.10
CA ALA A 10 -13.15 10.08 20.20
C ALA A 10 -11.78 10.57 20.67
N TRP A 11 -11.30 11.70 20.15
CA TRP A 11 -10.02 12.28 20.55
C TRP A 11 -10.02 12.74 22.02
N GLN A 12 -11.08 13.40 22.49
CA GLN A 12 -11.22 13.82 23.89
C GLN A 12 -11.22 12.65 24.87
N ILE A 13 -11.90 11.55 24.52
CA ILE A 13 -11.88 10.32 25.32
C ILE A 13 -10.48 9.71 25.34
N GLY A 14 -9.82 9.61 24.18
CA GLY A 14 -8.45 9.09 24.08
C GLY A 14 -7.41 9.91 24.86
N GLU A 15 -7.54 11.25 24.87
CA GLU A 15 -6.70 12.14 25.68
C GLU A 15 -6.90 11.90 27.18
N TYR A 16 -8.15 11.78 27.65
CA TYR A 16 -8.45 11.48 29.04
C TYR A 16 -7.81 10.15 29.49
N LEU A 17 -7.95 9.10 28.69
CA LEU A 17 -7.46 7.76 29.03
C LEU A 17 -5.93 7.65 29.01
N ARG A 18 -5.25 8.47 28.21
CA ARG A 18 -3.77 8.46 28.09
C ARG A 18 -3.06 8.67 29.41
N GLY A 19 -3.58 9.52 30.29
CA GLY A 19 -2.99 9.77 31.61
C GLY A 19 -3.31 8.71 32.66
N LYS A 20 -4.10 7.69 32.31
CA LYS A 20 -4.72 6.74 33.26
C LYS A 20 -4.40 5.27 32.95
N LEU A 21 -4.11 4.95 31.70
CA LEU A 21 -3.74 3.60 31.27
C LEU A 21 -2.21 3.48 31.21
N ASN A 22 -1.63 2.59 32.02
CA ASN A 22 -0.18 2.32 32.09
C ASN A 22 0.36 1.47 30.91
N ALA A 23 -0.27 1.51 29.73
CA ALA A 23 0.02 0.56 28.65
C ALA A 23 0.32 1.23 27.31
N GLU A 24 1.17 0.57 26.52
CA GLU A 24 1.47 0.85 25.11
C GLU A 24 0.21 0.75 24.21
N GLU A 25 -0.85 0.10 24.70
CA GLU A 25 -2.11 -0.23 24.01
C GLU A 25 -3.21 0.82 24.27
N ASN A 26 -3.43 1.78 23.35
CA ASN A 26 -4.38 2.88 23.56
C ASN A 26 -5.76 2.66 22.90
N LEU A 27 -5.79 2.13 21.67
CA LEU A 27 -7.03 2.12 20.88
C LEU A 27 -8.04 1.08 21.36
N VAL A 28 -7.62 -0.18 21.58
CA VAL A 28 -8.54 -1.25 22.01
C VAL A 28 -9.14 -0.98 23.38
N TYR A 29 -8.38 -0.39 24.31
CA TYR A 29 -8.89 0.02 25.61
C TYR A 29 -9.84 1.21 25.50
N GLN A 30 -9.51 2.22 24.70
CA GLN A 30 -10.44 3.33 24.44
C GLN A 30 -11.78 2.82 23.92
N ILE A 31 -11.74 1.94 22.91
CA ILE A 31 -12.93 1.38 22.29
C ILE A 31 -13.68 0.48 23.29
N GLY A 32 -13.00 -0.40 24.02
CA GLY A 32 -13.59 -1.26 25.03
C GLY A 32 -14.29 -0.52 26.16
N LEU A 33 -13.65 0.52 26.71
CA LEU A 33 -14.22 1.34 27.78
C LEU A 33 -15.42 2.16 27.28
N SER A 34 -15.32 2.70 26.05
CA SER A 34 -16.43 3.43 25.42
C SER A 34 -17.62 2.51 25.13
N ALA A 35 -17.37 1.26 24.69
CA ALA A 35 -18.39 0.27 24.43
C ALA A 35 -19.12 -0.16 25.71
N LEU A 36 -18.39 -0.44 26.79
CA LEU A 36 -19.00 -0.75 28.09
C LEU A 36 -19.88 0.40 28.60
N ALA A 37 -19.38 1.63 28.55
CA ALA A 37 -20.16 2.80 28.94
C ALA A 37 -21.43 2.98 28.08
N PHE A 38 -21.33 2.71 26.78
CA PHE A 38 -22.47 2.72 25.86
C PHE A 38 -23.51 1.65 26.22
N MET A 39 -23.08 0.41 26.45
CA MET A 39 -23.96 -0.70 26.83
C MET A 39 -24.72 -0.41 28.13
N VAL A 40 -24.04 0.15 29.13
CA VAL A 40 -24.69 0.56 30.40
C VAL A 40 -25.72 1.67 30.17
N LYS A 41 -25.42 2.68 29.34
CA LYS A 41 -26.37 3.77 29.08
C LYS A 41 -27.63 3.33 28.34
N ASN A 42 -27.51 2.33 27.46
CA ASN A 42 -28.63 1.85 26.68
C ASN A 42 -29.46 0.77 27.37
N ASN A 43 -29.02 0.29 28.53
CA ASN A 43 -29.75 -0.64 29.38
C ASN A 43 -30.06 0.05 30.73
N PRO A 44 -31.23 0.70 30.90
CA PRO A 44 -31.52 1.55 32.06
C PRO A 44 -31.46 0.86 33.43
N ASP A 45 -31.71 -0.45 33.44
CA ASP A 45 -31.67 -1.29 34.66
C ASP A 45 -30.26 -1.88 34.92
N SER A 46 -29.32 -1.64 34.02
CA SER A 46 -27.96 -2.13 34.12
C SER A 46 -27.02 -1.11 34.78
N SER A 47 -26.22 -1.58 35.70
CA SER A 47 -24.97 -0.98 36.17
C SER A 47 -23.78 -1.76 35.58
N LEU A 48 -22.58 -1.20 35.69
CA LEU A 48 -21.38 -1.89 35.23
C LEU A 48 -21.18 -3.27 35.90
N THR A 49 -21.64 -3.43 37.14
CA THR A 49 -21.46 -4.64 37.94
C THR A 49 -22.52 -5.72 37.67
N ASN A 50 -23.65 -5.39 37.04
CA ASN A 50 -24.72 -6.35 36.74
C ASN A 50 -24.93 -6.56 35.22
N LEU A 51 -24.10 -5.96 34.37
CA LEU A 51 -24.20 -6.07 32.91
C LEU A 51 -23.98 -7.53 32.47
N ASP A 52 -24.97 -8.10 31.80
CA ASP A 52 -24.91 -9.48 31.29
C ASP A 52 -24.14 -9.55 29.96
N LEU A 53 -22.82 -9.47 30.06
CA LEU A 53 -21.93 -9.54 28.90
C LEU A 53 -22.04 -10.87 28.13
N GLU A 54 -22.45 -11.96 28.79
CA GLU A 54 -22.55 -13.28 28.15
C GLU A 54 -23.77 -13.37 27.23
N ALA A 55 -24.85 -12.65 27.55
CA ALA A 55 -26.01 -12.52 26.68
C ALA A 55 -25.71 -11.67 25.43
N GLU A 56 -24.90 -10.62 25.57
CA GLU A 56 -24.62 -9.66 24.50
C GLU A 56 -23.43 -10.06 23.61
N ILE A 57 -22.44 -10.79 24.13
CA ILE A 57 -21.15 -11.03 23.46
C ILE A 57 -20.86 -12.51 23.33
N LYS A 58 -20.98 -13.00 22.10
CA LYS A 58 -20.73 -14.41 21.76
C LYS A 58 -19.26 -14.73 21.48
N GLU A 59 -18.48 -13.75 21.01
CA GLU A 59 -17.06 -13.96 20.71
C GLU A 59 -16.25 -13.97 22.00
N GLU A 60 -15.60 -15.10 22.28
CA GLU A 60 -15.02 -15.40 23.58
C GLU A 60 -13.87 -14.46 23.97
N THR A 61 -13.07 -14.03 23.01
CA THR A 61 -11.92 -13.16 23.23
C THR A 61 -12.36 -11.77 23.66
N THR A 62 -13.35 -11.21 22.95
CA THR A 62 -13.98 -9.92 23.24
C THR A 62 -14.68 -9.96 24.60
N LEU A 63 -15.41 -11.05 24.90
CA LEU A 63 -16.05 -11.25 26.19
C LEU A 63 -15.03 -11.24 27.35
N ARG A 64 -13.95 -12.02 27.22
CA ARG A 64 -12.87 -12.06 28.24
C ARG A 64 -12.21 -10.69 28.40
N PHE A 65 -11.98 -9.98 27.30
CA PHE A 65 -11.41 -8.64 27.32
C PHE A 65 -12.31 -7.65 28.07
N LEU A 66 -13.60 -7.60 27.77
CA LEU A 66 -14.53 -6.70 28.48
C LEU A 66 -14.66 -7.06 29.95
N LYS A 67 -14.73 -8.35 30.32
CA LYS A 67 -14.71 -8.79 31.72
C LYS A 67 -13.46 -8.30 32.46
N LYS A 68 -12.29 -8.29 31.81
CA LYS A 68 -11.05 -7.74 32.37
C LYS A 68 -11.16 -6.23 32.59
N LEU A 69 -11.79 -5.49 31.68
CA LEU A 69 -12.02 -4.04 31.83
C LEU A 69 -12.99 -3.75 32.99
N VAL A 70 -14.11 -4.46 33.08
CA VAL A 70 -15.08 -4.34 34.19
C VAL A 70 -14.40 -4.54 35.54
N LYS A 71 -13.44 -5.47 35.63
CA LYS A 71 -12.71 -5.73 36.89
C LYS A 71 -11.69 -4.65 37.24
N ASN A 72 -10.98 -4.11 36.24
CA ASN A 72 -9.75 -3.35 36.48
C ASN A 72 -9.87 -1.84 36.17
N GLN A 73 -10.94 -1.41 35.50
CA GLN A 73 -11.09 -0.06 34.95
C GLN A 73 -12.46 0.56 35.28
N VAL A 74 -13.02 0.23 36.45
CA VAL A 74 -14.36 0.70 36.89
C VAL A 74 -14.45 2.22 36.89
N GLU A 75 -13.48 2.90 37.52
CA GLU A 75 -13.46 4.36 37.64
C GLU A 75 -13.51 5.06 36.26
N GLN A 76 -12.78 4.51 35.29
CA GLN A 76 -12.72 5.04 33.93
C GLN A 76 -14.07 4.88 33.23
N VAL A 77 -14.70 3.70 33.34
CA VAL A 77 -16.01 3.47 32.73
C VAL A 77 -17.08 4.36 33.37
N GLU A 78 -17.11 4.47 34.70
CA GLU A 78 -18.04 5.34 35.43
C GLU A 78 -17.87 6.82 35.06
N PHE A 79 -16.63 7.28 34.90
CA PHE A 79 -16.35 8.62 34.40
C PHE A 79 -16.94 8.83 33.00
N LEU A 80 -16.72 7.89 32.07
CA LEU A 80 -17.27 7.98 30.71
C LEU A 80 -18.81 8.01 30.72
N ILE A 81 -19.44 7.17 31.54
CA ILE A 81 -20.91 7.15 31.72
C ILE A 81 -21.41 8.51 32.24
N SER A 82 -20.74 9.11 33.22
CA SER A 82 -21.18 10.38 33.80
C SER A 82 -21.02 11.56 32.84
N LYS A 83 -19.98 11.54 31.98
CA LYS A 83 -19.57 12.70 31.19
C LYS A 83 -20.16 12.74 29.77
N TYR A 84 -20.29 11.60 29.10
CA TYR A 84 -20.63 11.55 27.68
C TYR A 84 -22.02 10.94 27.45
N SER A 85 -22.72 11.39 26.42
CA SER A 85 -23.99 10.80 25.96
C SER A 85 -23.78 9.42 25.31
N ALA A 86 -24.85 8.64 25.14
CA ALA A 86 -24.77 7.34 24.46
C ALA A 86 -24.28 7.51 23.01
N GLU A 87 -24.75 8.55 22.31
CA GLU A 87 -24.34 8.88 20.95
C GLU A 87 -22.85 9.24 20.83
N GLU A 88 -22.31 9.95 21.83
CA GLU A 88 -20.89 10.31 21.91
C GLU A 88 -20.01 9.08 22.17
N LEU A 89 -20.46 8.18 23.06
CA LEU A 89 -19.77 6.91 23.33
C LEU A 89 -19.77 6.00 22.12
N ALA A 90 -20.91 5.88 21.42
CA ALA A 90 -21.03 5.13 20.18
C ALA A 90 -20.06 5.68 19.12
N ALA A 91 -19.99 7.00 18.98
CA ALA A 91 -19.08 7.63 18.05
C ALA A 91 -17.60 7.38 18.36
N SER A 92 -17.22 7.35 19.64
CA SER A 92 -15.88 6.94 20.06
C SER A 92 -15.54 5.53 19.56
N VAL A 93 -16.46 4.57 19.72
CA VAL A 93 -16.26 3.19 19.26
C VAL A 93 -16.15 3.09 17.74
N LEU A 94 -17.01 3.79 17.01
CA LEU A 94 -17.14 3.66 15.56
C LEU A 94 -16.11 4.47 14.76
N TYR A 95 -15.60 5.57 15.31
CA TYR A 95 -14.74 6.52 14.57
C TYR A 95 -13.38 6.79 15.22
N ALA A 96 -13.07 6.18 16.37
CA ALA A 96 -11.70 6.18 16.86
C ALA A 96 -10.81 5.41 15.87
N GLU A 97 -9.82 6.11 15.32
CA GLU A 97 -8.83 5.54 14.41
C GLU A 97 -7.47 5.42 15.11
N PRO A 98 -6.60 4.50 14.65
CA PRO A 98 -5.20 4.47 15.04
C PRO A 98 -4.52 5.83 14.84
N ARG A 99 -3.52 6.13 15.67
CA ARG A 99 -2.77 7.39 15.48
C ARG A 99 -2.01 7.34 14.15
N LEU A 100 -2.01 8.47 13.45
CA LEU A 100 -1.21 8.71 12.25
C LEU A 100 0.25 8.29 12.50
N TYR A 101 0.85 7.60 11.53
CA TYR A 101 2.25 7.16 11.52
C TYR A 101 2.66 6.12 12.57
N ARG A 102 1.71 5.32 13.08
CA ARG A 102 2.05 4.10 13.82
C ARG A 102 1.65 2.84 13.05
N GLN A 103 2.24 1.70 13.42
CA GLN A 103 1.99 0.41 12.79
C GLN A 103 0.50 0.02 12.86
N GLU A 104 -0.24 0.45 13.89
CA GLU A 104 -1.67 0.17 13.99
C GLU A 104 -2.50 0.90 12.91
N ALA A 105 -1.94 1.90 12.22
CA ALA A 105 -2.58 2.55 11.07
C ALA A 105 -2.55 1.70 9.79
N GLU A 106 -1.89 0.54 9.79
CA GLU A 106 -2.02 -0.47 8.74
C GLU A 106 -3.39 -1.17 8.81
N CYS A 107 -4.07 -1.15 9.97
CA CYS A 107 -5.30 -1.90 10.20
C CYS A 107 -6.59 -1.25 9.66
N SER A 108 -6.51 -0.11 8.97
CA SER A 108 -7.69 0.64 8.47
C SER A 108 -7.51 1.07 7.01
N THR A 109 -8.55 0.84 6.20
CA THR A 109 -8.57 1.27 4.80
C THR A 109 -9.19 2.67 4.70
N PRO A 110 -8.55 3.65 4.01
CA PRO A 110 -9.12 4.98 3.81
C PRO A 110 -10.50 4.93 3.15
N SER A 111 -11.45 5.72 3.64
CA SER A 111 -12.87 5.61 3.21
C SER A 111 -13.08 5.79 1.71
N GLY A 112 -12.31 6.69 1.07
CA GLY A 112 -12.39 6.88 -0.37
C GLY A 112 -11.92 5.65 -1.16
N VAL A 113 -10.86 4.98 -0.69
CA VAL A 113 -10.36 3.73 -1.27
C VAL A 113 -11.37 2.60 -1.06
N SER A 114 -11.96 2.49 0.14
CA SER A 114 -13.02 1.51 0.41
C SER A 114 -14.23 1.71 -0.49
N LYS A 115 -14.70 2.95 -0.68
CA LYS A 115 -15.83 3.27 -1.57
C LYS A 115 -15.54 2.91 -3.02
N LEU A 116 -14.32 3.18 -3.52
CA LEU A 116 -13.92 2.76 -4.86
C LEU A 116 -13.91 1.23 -4.98
N ALA A 117 -13.29 0.52 -4.04
CA ALA A 117 -13.24 -0.94 -4.03
C ALA A 117 -14.63 -1.56 -3.98
N LEU A 118 -15.54 -1.04 -3.14
CA LEU A 118 -16.93 -1.50 -3.05
C LEU A 118 -17.71 -1.26 -4.34
N SER A 119 -17.46 -0.14 -5.01
CA SER A 119 -18.09 0.17 -6.30
C SER A 119 -17.60 -0.77 -7.41
N VAL A 120 -16.30 -1.09 -7.41
CA VAL A 120 -15.69 -2.06 -8.36
C VAL A 120 -16.15 -3.50 -8.08
N LEU A 121 -16.30 -3.85 -6.80
CA LEU A 121 -16.88 -5.11 -6.37
C LEU A 121 -18.35 -5.24 -6.81
N ASP A 122 -19.06 -4.13 -7.01
CA ASP A 122 -20.47 -4.08 -7.38
C ASP A 122 -21.33 -4.92 -6.42
N ILE A 123 -21.41 -4.46 -5.16
CA ILE A 123 -22.13 -5.13 -4.08
C ILE A 123 -23.65 -5.05 -4.33
N GLN A 124 -24.31 -6.21 -4.27
CA GLN A 124 -25.74 -6.39 -4.51
C GLN A 124 -26.41 -7.16 -3.36
N ASP A 125 -27.74 -7.11 -3.31
CA ASP A 125 -28.53 -7.89 -2.34
C ASP A 125 -28.26 -9.40 -2.47
N GLY A 126 -28.07 -10.06 -1.34
CA GLY A 126 -27.77 -11.48 -1.24
C GLY A 126 -26.26 -11.80 -1.30
N ASP A 127 -25.41 -10.82 -1.55
CA ASP A 127 -23.96 -11.03 -1.58
C ASP A 127 -23.41 -11.43 -0.20
N ILE A 128 -22.35 -12.24 -0.25
CA ILE A 128 -21.52 -12.60 0.89
C ILE A 128 -20.16 -11.95 0.67
N VAL A 129 -19.87 -10.96 1.51
CA VAL A 129 -18.63 -10.19 1.49
C VAL A 129 -17.65 -10.78 2.48
N LEU A 130 -16.42 -11.03 2.03
CA LEU A 130 -15.31 -11.47 2.86
C LEU A 130 -14.16 -10.46 2.77
N ASP A 131 -13.74 -9.94 3.91
CA ASP A 131 -12.55 -9.09 4.05
C ASP A 131 -11.42 -9.89 4.72
N LEU A 132 -10.35 -10.16 3.99
CA LEU A 132 -9.19 -10.91 4.48
C LEU A 132 -8.09 -9.94 4.91
N GLY A 133 -7.66 -10.05 6.17
CA GLY A 133 -6.88 -8.98 6.80
C GLY A 133 -7.77 -7.80 7.16
N SER A 134 -8.95 -8.08 7.73
CA SER A 134 -10.01 -7.09 7.91
C SER A 134 -9.69 -5.96 8.90
N GLY A 135 -8.58 -6.08 9.64
CA GLY A 135 -8.15 -5.12 10.63
C GLY A 135 -9.26 -4.83 11.63
N VAL A 136 -9.54 -3.54 11.82
CA VAL A 136 -10.58 -3.08 12.75
C VAL A 136 -12.00 -3.10 12.15
N GLY A 137 -12.20 -3.78 11.01
CA GLY A 137 -13.49 -3.97 10.34
C GLY A 137 -14.03 -2.73 9.61
N SER A 138 -13.20 -1.71 9.34
CA SER A 138 -13.66 -0.45 8.75
C SER A 138 -14.22 -0.63 7.33
N PHE A 139 -13.62 -1.50 6.52
CA PHE A 139 -14.14 -1.82 5.18
C PHE A 139 -15.51 -2.51 5.25
N LEU A 140 -15.69 -3.52 6.12
CA LEU A 140 -16.98 -4.20 6.31
C LEU A 140 -18.07 -3.24 6.81
N MET A 141 -17.72 -2.32 7.71
CA MET A 141 -18.63 -1.27 8.16
C MET A 141 -19.04 -0.33 7.03
N GLU A 142 -18.14 -0.01 6.09
CA GLU A 142 -18.49 0.74 4.88
C GLU A 142 -19.37 -0.10 3.93
N ALA A 143 -19.05 -1.39 3.76
CA ALA A 143 -19.80 -2.32 2.92
C ALA A 143 -21.26 -2.46 3.36
N SER A 144 -21.52 -2.43 4.66
CA SER A 144 -22.88 -2.45 5.23
C SER A 144 -23.80 -1.34 4.72
N ARG A 145 -23.23 -0.25 4.17
CA ARG A 145 -24.00 0.87 3.61
C ARG A 145 -24.40 0.66 2.16
N CYS A 146 -23.83 -0.33 1.47
CA CYS A 146 -24.17 -0.65 0.10
C CYS A 146 -25.52 -1.37 -0.01
N SER A 147 -25.84 -2.24 0.95
CA SER A 147 -27.11 -2.98 1.01
C SER A 147 -27.40 -3.43 2.44
N ASN A 148 -28.68 -3.50 2.80
CA ASN A 148 -29.14 -4.04 4.08
C ASN A 148 -29.25 -5.57 4.08
N ASN A 149 -29.10 -6.23 2.92
CA ASN A 149 -29.31 -7.67 2.74
C ASN A 149 -28.04 -8.35 2.24
N ILE A 150 -26.91 -8.13 2.94
CA ILE A 150 -25.63 -8.78 2.67
C ILE A 150 -25.07 -9.42 3.93
N LYS A 151 -24.22 -10.43 3.76
CA LYS A 151 -23.48 -11.04 4.87
C LYS A 151 -22.05 -10.53 4.88
N LEU A 152 -21.57 -10.11 6.05
CA LEU A 152 -20.28 -9.48 6.23
C LEU A 152 -19.37 -10.38 7.08
N HIS A 153 -18.30 -10.87 6.47
CA HIS A 153 -17.32 -11.75 7.09
C HIS A 153 -15.93 -11.11 7.07
N GLY A 154 -15.19 -11.23 8.17
CA GLY A 154 -13.81 -10.76 8.27
C GLY A 154 -12.89 -11.87 8.78
N VAL A 155 -11.64 -11.87 8.33
CA VAL A 155 -10.56 -12.68 8.91
C VAL A 155 -9.44 -11.74 9.34
N GLU A 156 -9.02 -11.83 10.60
CA GLU A 156 -7.97 -10.98 11.15
C GLU A 156 -7.06 -11.78 12.10
N ILE A 157 -5.75 -11.62 11.97
CA ILE A 157 -4.77 -12.35 12.78
C ILE A 157 -4.56 -11.67 14.14
N ASN A 158 -4.64 -10.34 14.17
CA ASN A 158 -4.41 -9.51 15.35
C ASN A 158 -5.63 -9.52 16.29
N THR A 159 -5.42 -10.05 17.49
CA THR A 159 -6.45 -10.18 18.53
C THR A 159 -7.13 -8.86 18.88
N GLU A 160 -6.39 -7.75 18.98
CA GLU A 160 -6.98 -6.45 19.33
C GLU A 160 -7.90 -5.93 18.23
N SER A 161 -7.51 -6.12 16.98
CA SER A 161 -8.29 -5.74 15.80
C SER A 161 -9.59 -6.54 15.72
N VAL A 162 -9.54 -7.85 16.04
CA VAL A 162 -10.74 -8.70 16.21
C VAL A 162 -11.66 -8.16 17.30
N ILE A 163 -11.13 -7.82 18.47
CA ILE A 163 -11.91 -7.25 19.57
C ILE A 163 -12.58 -5.94 19.12
N ILE A 164 -11.83 -5.04 18.49
CA ILE A 164 -12.35 -3.75 18.00
C ILE A 164 -13.46 -3.95 16.99
N ALA A 165 -13.29 -4.84 16.01
CA ALA A 165 -14.30 -5.11 14.98
C ALA A 165 -15.59 -5.68 15.59
N ASN A 166 -15.49 -6.59 16.56
CA ASN A 166 -16.65 -7.11 17.29
C ASN A 166 -17.36 -6.02 18.09
N LEU A 167 -16.62 -5.15 18.80
CA LEU A 167 -17.22 -4.05 19.55
C LEU A 167 -17.91 -3.03 18.63
N ARG A 168 -17.33 -2.74 17.46
CA ARG A 168 -17.96 -1.89 16.44
C ARG A 168 -19.24 -2.52 15.90
N SER A 169 -19.26 -3.83 15.67
CA SER A 169 -20.46 -4.58 15.27
C SER A 169 -21.58 -4.44 16.32
N ILE A 170 -21.26 -4.67 17.59
CA ILE A 170 -22.22 -4.57 18.71
C ILE A 170 -22.81 -3.16 18.79
N VAL A 171 -21.95 -2.13 18.84
CA VAL A 171 -22.38 -0.75 19.06
C VAL A 171 -23.14 -0.16 17.87
N SER A 172 -22.81 -0.58 16.65
CA SER A 172 -23.55 -0.14 15.46
C SER A 172 -24.83 -0.93 15.19
N GLY A 173 -24.97 -2.12 15.78
CA GLY A 173 -26.02 -3.07 15.43
C GLY A 173 -25.84 -3.73 14.06
N ILE A 174 -24.71 -3.52 13.37
CA ILE A 174 -24.40 -4.15 12.08
C ILE A 174 -23.80 -5.53 12.35
N PRO A 175 -24.43 -6.63 11.91
CA PRO A 175 -23.94 -7.97 12.18
C PRO A 175 -22.67 -8.28 11.36
N LEU A 176 -21.53 -8.36 12.04
CA LEU A 176 -20.26 -8.81 11.46
C LEU A 176 -19.89 -10.18 12.00
N THR A 177 -19.39 -11.07 11.15
CA THR A 177 -18.78 -12.34 11.58
C THR A 177 -17.27 -12.26 11.42
N ILE A 178 -16.55 -11.99 12.51
CA ILE A 178 -15.09 -11.86 12.51
C ILE A 178 -14.44 -13.14 13.02
N THR A 179 -13.61 -13.75 12.19
CA THR A 179 -12.84 -14.95 12.52
C THR A 179 -11.40 -14.56 12.83
N GLN A 180 -10.88 -14.94 14.00
CA GLN A 180 -9.46 -14.77 14.28
C GLN A 180 -8.65 -15.84 13.53
N GLY A 181 -7.76 -15.44 12.63
CA GLY A 181 -6.96 -16.39 11.85
C GLY A 181 -6.03 -15.76 10.82
N ASN A 182 -5.25 -16.60 10.15
CA ASN A 182 -4.23 -16.20 9.18
C ASN A 182 -4.73 -16.47 7.75
N MET A 183 -4.90 -15.38 6.98
CA MET A 183 -5.42 -15.44 5.61
C MET A 183 -4.53 -16.18 4.60
N VAL A 184 -3.25 -16.41 4.92
CA VAL A 184 -2.29 -17.11 4.05
C VAL A 184 -2.29 -18.61 4.35
N SER A 185 -2.21 -18.99 5.64
CA SER A 185 -2.06 -20.40 6.02
C SER A 185 -3.37 -21.17 6.12
N GLN A 186 -4.51 -20.50 6.20
CA GLN A 186 -5.82 -21.11 6.40
C GLN A 186 -6.74 -20.91 5.19
N ASP A 187 -7.70 -21.81 5.03
CA ASP A 187 -8.72 -21.81 3.98
C ASP A 187 -10.08 -21.41 4.58
N TYR A 188 -10.73 -20.42 3.95
CA TYR A 188 -12.01 -19.83 4.32
C TYR A 188 -13.04 -19.93 3.18
N SER A 189 -12.80 -20.76 2.17
CA SER A 189 -13.71 -20.96 1.03
C SER A 189 -15.11 -21.47 1.44
N GLU A 190 -15.24 -22.08 2.61
CA GLU A 190 -16.52 -22.49 3.23
C GLU A 190 -17.41 -21.30 3.61
N VAL A 191 -16.87 -20.08 3.68
CA VAL A 191 -17.69 -18.85 3.81
C VAL A 191 -18.54 -18.63 2.56
N HIS A 192 -18.13 -19.20 1.41
CA HIS A 192 -18.81 -19.08 0.13
C HIS A 192 -19.00 -17.62 -0.34
N ALA A 193 -18.05 -16.76 0.01
CA ALA A 193 -18.04 -15.35 -0.35
C ALA A 193 -17.88 -15.15 -1.85
N ASN A 194 -18.77 -14.40 -2.47
CA ASN A 194 -18.68 -14.04 -3.89
C ASN A 194 -18.07 -12.64 -4.11
N LYS A 195 -17.91 -11.85 -3.05
CA LYS A 195 -17.21 -10.56 -3.06
C LYS A 195 -16.09 -10.63 -2.03
N VAL A 196 -14.84 -10.60 -2.47
CA VAL A 196 -13.68 -10.66 -1.56
C VAL A 196 -12.89 -9.36 -1.64
N PHE A 197 -12.51 -8.82 -0.48
CA PHE A 197 -11.62 -7.67 -0.37
C PHE A 197 -10.39 -8.03 0.46
N SER A 198 -9.26 -7.36 0.18
CA SER A 198 -8.12 -7.38 1.10
C SER A 198 -7.26 -6.12 0.97
N ASN A 199 -6.98 -5.49 2.11
CA ASN A 199 -5.93 -4.48 2.28
C ASN A 199 -4.81 -5.07 3.16
N PHE A 200 -4.06 -6.02 2.62
CA PHE A 200 -3.05 -6.76 3.36
C PHE A 200 -1.75 -5.93 3.60
N PRO A 201 -0.87 -6.37 4.53
CA PRO A 201 0.43 -5.73 4.73
C PRO A 201 1.31 -5.81 3.48
N VAL A 202 1.68 -4.65 2.92
CA VAL A 202 2.54 -4.56 1.73
C VAL A 202 4.02 -4.62 2.06
N GLY A 203 4.84 -5.08 1.11
CA GLY A 203 6.30 -5.11 1.27
C GLY A 203 6.83 -6.30 2.08
N VAL A 204 5.95 -7.19 2.50
CA VAL A 204 6.32 -8.51 3.03
C VAL A 204 7.01 -9.32 1.93
N ARG A 205 8.11 -10.01 2.28
CA ARG A 205 8.84 -10.86 1.31
C ARG A 205 8.28 -12.27 1.32
N MET A 206 8.26 -12.95 0.17
CA MET A 206 7.82 -14.35 0.07
C MET A 206 8.51 -15.27 1.10
N GLN A 207 9.80 -15.06 1.37
CA GLN A 207 10.53 -15.86 2.37
C GLN A 207 9.91 -15.79 3.78
N GLN A 208 9.28 -14.68 4.15
CA GLN A 208 8.63 -14.52 5.46
C GLN A 208 7.30 -15.29 5.53
N LEU A 209 6.64 -15.49 4.39
CA LEU A 209 5.35 -16.18 4.26
C LEU A 209 5.47 -17.66 3.92
N GLN A 210 6.68 -18.16 3.67
CA GLN A 210 6.88 -19.51 3.13
C GLN A 210 6.23 -20.61 3.99
N ARG A 211 6.35 -20.53 5.32
CA ARG A 211 5.74 -21.50 6.23
C ARG A 211 4.22 -21.47 6.20
N ASP A 212 3.64 -20.29 6.01
CA ASP A 212 2.19 -20.12 5.94
C ASP A 212 1.67 -20.66 4.61
N VAL A 213 2.37 -20.38 3.51
CA VAL A 213 2.07 -20.93 2.18
C VAL A 213 2.10 -22.47 2.18
N GLU A 214 3.07 -23.09 2.84
CA GLU A 214 3.21 -24.57 2.91
C GLU A 214 2.06 -25.26 3.68
N GLN A 215 1.37 -24.53 4.57
CA GLN A 215 0.21 -25.02 5.31
C GLN A 215 -1.07 -24.98 4.46
N ASN A 216 -1.16 -24.06 3.51
CA ASN A 216 -2.30 -23.94 2.61
C ASN A 216 -2.05 -24.65 1.26
N LYS A 217 -2.57 -25.88 1.13
CA LYS A 217 -2.33 -26.72 -0.05
C LYS A 217 -2.89 -26.16 -1.36
N ASN A 218 -3.88 -25.28 -1.32
CA ASN A 218 -4.41 -24.63 -2.52
C ASN A 218 -3.50 -23.49 -2.96
N LEU A 219 -3.00 -22.70 -2.01
CA LEU A 219 -2.05 -21.62 -2.26
C LEU A 219 -0.67 -22.14 -2.69
N GLU A 220 -0.16 -23.18 -2.01
CA GLU A 220 1.16 -23.78 -2.27
C GLU A 220 1.39 -24.11 -3.75
N LYS A 221 0.33 -24.53 -4.47
CA LYS A 221 0.38 -24.90 -5.90
C LYS A 221 0.92 -23.78 -6.79
N TYR A 222 0.61 -22.52 -6.47
CA TYR A 222 1.05 -21.34 -7.24
C TYR A 222 2.51 -20.98 -6.98
N PHE A 223 3.04 -21.37 -5.82
CA PHE A 223 4.36 -20.92 -5.35
C PHE A 223 5.43 -22.03 -5.36
N LYS A 224 5.15 -23.21 -5.93
CA LYS A 224 6.12 -24.32 -6.05
C LYS A 224 7.42 -23.92 -6.75
N THR A 225 7.34 -23.04 -7.73
CA THR A 225 8.49 -22.51 -8.49
C THR A 225 8.86 -21.09 -8.10
N ALA A 226 8.25 -20.55 -7.04
CA ALA A 226 8.54 -19.21 -6.58
C ALA A 226 9.95 -19.11 -6.01
N ARG A 227 10.59 -17.98 -6.28
CA ARG A 227 11.92 -17.63 -5.77
C ARG A 227 11.77 -16.81 -4.50
N ARG A 228 12.83 -16.77 -3.68
CA ARG A 228 12.88 -15.90 -2.48
C ARG A 228 12.68 -14.42 -2.79
N SER A 229 12.97 -13.99 -4.03
CA SER A 229 12.81 -12.62 -4.51
C SER A 229 11.37 -12.27 -4.89
N ASN A 230 10.44 -13.23 -4.93
CA ASN A 230 9.04 -12.94 -5.18
C ASN A 230 8.44 -12.07 -4.07
N SER A 231 7.52 -11.18 -4.44
CA SER A 231 6.82 -10.35 -3.47
C SER A 231 5.79 -11.15 -2.68
N GLY A 232 5.60 -10.78 -1.41
CA GLY A 232 4.49 -11.29 -0.61
C GLY A 232 3.14 -10.76 -1.07
N ASP A 233 3.10 -9.63 -1.77
CA ASP A 233 1.87 -9.04 -2.31
C ASP A 233 1.08 -10.05 -3.17
N TRP A 234 1.76 -10.82 -4.03
CA TRP A 234 1.08 -11.85 -4.82
C TRP A 234 0.63 -13.07 -4.00
N VAL A 235 1.30 -13.36 -2.88
CA VAL A 235 0.87 -14.43 -1.96
C VAL A 235 -0.48 -14.07 -1.37
N TYR A 236 -0.61 -12.86 -0.83
CA TYR A 236 -1.87 -12.38 -0.27
C TYR A 236 -2.96 -12.20 -1.34
N ALA A 237 -2.61 -11.69 -2.52
CA ALA A 237 -3.56 -11.53 -3.63
C ALA A 237 -4.18 -12.88 -4.05
N ILE A 238 -3.35 -13.91 -4.24
CA ILE A 238 -3.82 -15.24 -4.63
C ILE A 238 -4.54 -15.92 -3.47
N ALA A 239 -4.06 -15.79 -2.23
CA ALA A 239 -4.78 -16.29 -1.07
C ALA A 239 -6.20 -15.71 -0.99
N SER A 240 -6.35 -14.41 -1.30
CA SER A 240 -7.65 -13.75 -1.34
C SER A 240 -8.53 -14.25 -2.48
N TYR A 241 -7.96 -14.41 -3.67
CA TYR A 241 -8.66 -14.95 -4.84
C TYR A 241 -9.15 -16.38 -4.63
N LEU A 242 -8.35 -17.25 -3.99
CA LEU A 242 -8.70 -18.65 -3.75
C LEU A 242 -9.84 -18.84 -2.74
N ASN A 243 -10.13 -17.82 -1.91
CA ASN A 243 -11.25 -17.83 -0.96
C ASN A 243 -12.57 -17.32 -1.58
N MET A 244 -12.55 -16.94 -2.85
CA MET A 244 -13.72 -16.47 -3.58
C MET A 244 -14.50 -17.64 -4.19
N LYS A 245 -15.81 -17.64 -4.01
CA LYS A 245 -16.74 -18.51 -4.72
C LYS A 245 -16.93 -18.03 -6.15
N ASN A 246 -16.93 -18.97 -7.09
CA ASN A 246 -17.26 -18.70 -8.49
C ASN A 246 -18.78 -18.86 -8.76
N PRO A 247 -19.41 -17.98 -9.57
CA PRO A 247 -18.87 -16.70 -10.04
C PRO A 247 -18.74 -15.69 -8.90
N GLY A 248 -17.70 -14.85 -8.95
CA GLY A 248 -17.40 -13.85 -7.93
C GLY A 248 -16.36 -12.84 -8.40
N LYS A 249 -16.04 -11.88 -7.53
CA LYS A 249 -14.98 -10.89 -7.75
C LYS A 249 -14.17 -10.66 -6.49
N THR A 250 -12.84 -10.60 -6.65
CA THR A 250 -11.90 -10.25 -5.59
C THR A 250 -11.22 -8.93 -5.94
N VAL A 251 -11.14 -8.00 -4.98
CA VAL A 251 -10.40 -6.74 -5.09
C VAL A 251 -9.35 -6.70 -4.00
N VAL A 252 -8.09 -6.53 -4.38
CA VAL A 252 -6.99 -6.40 -3.41
C VAL A 252 -6.19 -5.14 -3.63
N LEU A 253 -5.59 -4.63 -2.55
CA LEU A 253 -4.68 -3.50 -2.57
C LEU A 253 -3.25 -4.01 -2.43
N MET A 254 -2.39 -3.69 -3.40
CA MET A 254 -0.99 -4.12 -3.43
C MET A 254 -0.05 -2.97 -3.79
N SER A 255 1.26 -3.14 -3.56
CA SER A 255 2.23 -2.16 -4.02
C SER A 255 2.33 -2.14 -5.55
N ASN A 256 2.59 -0.96 -6.14
CA ASN A 256 2.77 -0.84 -7.60
C ASN A 256 3.89 -1.76 -8.14
N ALA A 257 4.92 -2.07 -7.33
CA ALA A 257 6.04 -2.91 -7.74
C ALA A 257 5.60 -4.29 -8.23
N GLY A 258 4.56 -4.88 -7.63
CA GLY A 258 4.04 -6.18 -8.02
C GLY A 258 3.53 -6.24 -9.46
N THR A 259 3.16 -5.09 -10.05
CA THR A 259 2.62 -4.98 -11.41
C THR A 259 3.68 -5.01 -12.52
N TRP A 260 4.96 -4.76 -12.21
CA TRP A 260 6.01 -4.64 -13.22
C TRP A 260 7.34 -5.30 -12.90
N ASN A 261 7.61 -5.68 -11.65
CA ASN A 261 8.91 -6.24 -11.27
C ASN A 261 9.21 -7.56 -12.03
N LYS A 262 10.50 -7.88 -12.24
CA LYS A 262 10.94 -9.13 -12.89
C LYS A 262 10.70 -10.38 -12.03
N PRO A 263 10.91 -10.38 -10.69
CA PRO A 263 10.70 -11.57 -9.88
C PRO A 263 9.32 -12.21 -10.01
N ASP A 264 8.26 -11.41 -10.11
CA ASP A 264 6.87 -11.88 -10.14
C ASP A 264 6.34 -12.14 -11.56
N GLU A 265 7.14 -11.94 -12.61
CA GLU A 265 6.70 -12.05 -14.01
C GLU A 265 6.05 -13.40 -14.33
N LEU A 266 6.65 -14.51 -13.90
CA LEU A 266 6.10 -15.85 -14.17
C LEU A 266 4.73 -16.06 -13.52
N LEU A 267 4.54 -15.52 -12.33
CA LEU A 267 3.27 -15.61 -11.61
C LEU A 267 2.21 -14.72 -12.26
N ARG A 268 2.57 -13.48 -12.60
CA ARG A 268 1.72 -12.57 -13.37
C ARG A 268 1.28 -13.19 -14.68
N LYS A 269 2.24 -13.73 -15.44
CA LYS A 269 1.99 -14.43 -16.70
C LYS A 269 0.99 -15.56 -16.52
N HIS A 270 1.19 -16.41 -15.51
CA HIS A 270 0.30 -17.54 -15.25
C HIS A 270 -1.15 -17.08 -14.98
N LEU A 271 -1.34 -16.07 -14.14
CA LEU A 271 -2.68 -15.54 -13.83
C LEU A 271 -3.34 -14.86 -15.04
N LEU A 272 -2.56 -14.13 -15.84
CA LEU A 272 -3.04 -13.51 -17.08
C LEU A 272 -3.47 -14.55 -18.12
N GLU A 273 -2.67 -15.60 -18.32
CA GLU A 273 -2.98 -16.69 -19.27
C GLU A 273 -4.19 -17.51 -18.84
N ASN A 274 -4.44 -17.64 -17.53
CA ASN A 274 -5.66 -18.26 -17.00
C ASN A 274 -6.90 -17.35 -17.07
N GLY A 275 -6.71 -16.05 -17.34
CA GLY A 275 -7.78 -15.06 -17.32
C GLY A 275 -8.26 -14.69 -15.91
N ASP A 276 -7.38 -14.82 -14.91
CA ASP A 276 -7.69 -14.54 -13.50
C ASP A 276 -7.64 -13.03 -13.15
N ILE A 277 -7.04 -12.20 -14.02
CA ILE A 277 -6.93 -10.75 -13.83
C ILE A 277 -7.98 -10.04 -14.69
N GLU A 278 -8.94 -9.37 -14.05
CA GLU A 278 -10.00 -8.60 -14.72
C GLU A 278 -9.56 -7.16 -14.98
N GLY A 279 -8.85 -6.55 -14.03
CA GLY A 279 -8.45 -5.15 -14.16
C GLY A 279 -7.40 -4.71 -13.16
N VAL A 280 -6.75 -3.59 -13.49
CA VAL A 280 -5.68 -2.97 -12.71
C VAL A 280 -5.95 -1.48 -12.64
N ILE A 281 -6.15 -0.97 -11.43
CA ILE A 281 -6.39 0.45 -11.16
C ILE A 281 -5.20 0.99 -10.36
N GLN A 282 -4.35 1.80 -11.00
CA GLN A 282 -3.25 2.47 -10.32
C GLN A 282 -3.79 3.67 -9.55
N LEU A 283 -3.59 3.70 -8.23
CA LEU A 283 -4.07 4.76 -7.35
C LEU A 283 -3.01 5.84 -7.12
N SER A 284 -3.46 6.99 -6.65
CA SER A 284 -2.61 8.10 -6.24
C SER A 284 -1.67 7.73 -5.09
N PRO A 285 -0.48 8.37 -5.01
CA PRO A 285 0.38 8.25 -3.84
C PRO A 285 -0.25 8.92 -2.61
N TRP A 286 0.31 8.68 -1.43
CA TRP A 286 -0.08 9.32 -0.16
C TRP A 286 -1.55 9.14 0.28
N LEU A 287 -2.26 8.12 -0.23
CA LEU A 287 -3.63 7.81 0.23
C LEU A 287 -3.66 7.16 1.62
N PHE A 288 -2.57 6.50 2.01
CA PHE A 288 -2.45 5.80 3.29
C PHE A 288 -1.58 6.59 4.26
N THR A 289 -2.04 6.72 5.50
CA THR A 289 -1.36 7.55 6.51
C THR A 289 -0.01 6.99 6.97
N HIS A 290 0.25 5.71 6.73
CA HIS A 290 1.48 5.03 7.14
C HIS A 290 2.53 4.97 6.01
N THR A 291 2.19 5.34 4.77
CA THR A 291 3.11 5.24 3.63
C THR A 291 2.80 6.22 2.50
N ALA A 292 3.87 6.77 1.91
CA ALA A 292 3.80 7.60 0.71
C ALA A 292 3.65 6.79 -0.59
N ILE A 293 3.86 5.48 -0.52
CA ILE A 293 3.94 4.61 -1.70
C ILE A 293 2.58 4.59 -2.40
N PRO A 294 2.53 4.73 -3.74
CA PRO A 294 1.30 4.52 -4.50
C PRO A 294 0.91 3.04 -4.54
N PHE A 295 -0.39 2.78 -4.43
CA PHE A 295 -0.97 1.45 -4.43
C PHE A 295 -1.63 1.15 -5.78
N THR A 296 -1.77 -0.13 -6.07
CA THR A 296 -2.60 -0.65 -7.14
C THR A 296 -3.76 -1.41 -6.53
N MET A 297 -4.97 -1.10 -7.00
CA MET A 297 -6.15 -1.94 -6.77
C MET A 297 -6.25 -2.95 -7.91
N LEU A 298 -5.96 -4.21 -7.59
CA LEU A 298 -6.01 -5.34 -8.51
C LEU A 298 -7.37 -6.01 -8.40
N VAL A 299 -8.02 -6.21 -9.54
CA VAL A 299 -9.33 -6.87 -9.64
C VAL A 299 -9.15 -8.25 -10.27
N LEU A 300 -9.61 -9.27 -9.57
CA LEU A 300 -9.46 -10.67 -9.93
C LEU A 300 -10.83 -11.33 -10.07
N SER A 301 -11.02 -12.05 -11.16
CA SER A 301 -12.18 -12.89 -11.46
C SER A 301 -11.79 -13.90 -12.54
N PRO A 302 -12.49 -15.03 -12.70
CA PRO A 302 -12.12 -16.03 -13.70
C PRO A 302 -12.61 -15.67 -15.11
N GLY A 303 -11.87 -16.14 -16.12
CA GLY A 303 -12.35 -16.20 -17.51
C GLY A 303 -12.22 -14.89 -18.31
N ASN A 304 -11.37 -13.96 -17.86
CA ASN A 304 -11.09 -12.72 -18.56
C ASN A 304 -10.16 -12.96 -19.76
N LYS A 305 -10.49 -12.38 -20.93
CA LYS A 305 -9.63 -12.41 -22.13
C LYS A 305 -8.71 -11.21 -22.22
N ASP A 306 -9.22 -10.07 -21.76
CA ASP A 306 -8.58 -8.78 -21.80
C ASP A 306 -8.60 -8.19 -20.38
N VAL A 307 -7.68 -7.28 -20.10
CA VAL A 307 -7.52 -6.65 -18.79
C VAL A 307 -7.88 -5.17 -18.88
N LYS A 308 -8.74 -4.68 -17.98
CA LYS A 308 -9.06 -3.26 -17.87
C LYS A 308 -7.93 -2.51 -17.15
N MET A 309 -7.22 -1.64 -17.86
CA MET A 309 -6.18 -0.78 -17.29
C MET A 309 -6.75 0.60 -16.97
N VAL A 310 -6.55 1.08 -15.74
CA VAL A 310 -6.97 2.40 -15.28
C VAL A 310 -5.83 3.11 -14.57
N ASP A 311 -5.46 4.30 -15.05
CA ASP A 311 -4.54 5.20 -14.35
C ASP A 311 -5.34 6.27 -13.61
N ALA A 312 -5.55 6.04 -12.32
CA ALA A 312 -6.19 6.96 -11.38
C ALA A 312 -5.14 7.65 -10.48
N SER A 313 -3.89 7.76 -10.92
CA SER A 313 -2.82 8.36 -10.11
C SER A 313 -3.02 9.86 -9.86
N ASP A 314 -3.78 10.54 -10.72
CA ASP A 314 -4.19 11.96 -10.60
C ASP A 314 -5.60 12.14 -10.00
N PHE A 315 -6.24 11.06 -9.51
CA PHE A 315 -7.60 11.13 -8.96
C PHE A 315 -7.53 11.32 -7.45
N TYR A 316 -7.23 12.53 -6.99
CA TYR A 316 -7.20 12.81 -5.56
C TYR A 316 -7.37 14.30 -5.27
N THR A 317 -7.74 14.59 -4.03
CA THR A 317 -7.62 15.92 -3.44
C THR A 317 -6.49 15.91 -2.42
N GLU A 318 -5.57 16.86 -2.55
CA GLU A 318 -4.46 17.03 -1.60
C GLU A 318 -4.97 17.61 -0.28
N GLU A 319 -4.66 16.93 0.83
CA GLU A 319 -4.80 17.49 2.17
C GLU A 319 -3.43 17.59 2.85
N ARG A 320 -3.35 18.37 3.93
CA ARG A 320 -2.11 18.72 4.63
C ARG A 320 -1.20 17.53 4.98
N ARG A 321 -1.75 16.33 5.20
CA ARG A 321 -1.00 15.16 5.69
C ARG A 321 -1.19 13.88 4.87
N GLN A 322 -2.10 13.88 3.91
CA GLN A 322 -2.41 12.74 3.05
C GLN A 322 -3.21 13.23 1.85
N ASN A 323 -3.23 12.43 0.79
CA ASN A 323 -4.22 12.57 -0.27
C ASN A 323 -5.50 11.85 0.13
N ILE A 324 -6.64 12.33 -0.34
CA ILE A 324 -7.93 11.67 -0.16
C ILE A 324 -8.59 11.43 -1.51
N LEU A 325 -9.36 10.35 -1.63
CA LEU A 325 -10.32 10.18 -2.71
C LEU A 325 -11.66 10.76 -2.24
N THR A 326 -12.04 11.89 -2.82
CA THR A 326 -13.37 12.48 -2.60
C THR A 326 -14.45 11.64 -3.32
N GLU A 327 -15.72 11.97 -3.10
CA GLU A 327 -16.80 11.29 -3.84
C GLU A 327 -16.73 11.53 -5.35
N GLU A 328 -16.19 12.67 -5.77
CA GLU A 328 -15.95 12.97 -7.19
C GLU A 328 -14.81 12.11 -7.75
N ASP A 329 -13.70 11.99 -7.01
CA ASP A 329 -12.57 11.14 -7.40
C ASP A 329 -12.98 9.66 -7.50
N VAL A 330 -13.80 9.18 -6.56
CA VAL A 330 -14.37 7.82 -6.62
C VAL A 330 -15.23 7.66 -7.87
N LYS A 331 -16.11 8.62 -8.19
CA LYS A 331 -16.94 8.56 -9.42
C LYS A 331 -16.09 8.56 -10.68
N ARG A 332 -15.01 9.35 -10.74
CA ARG A 332 -14.04 9.33 -11.85
C ARG A 332 -13.40 7.95 -11.99
N GLY A 333 -12.93 7.36 -10.89
CA GLY A 333 -12.35 6.02 -10.84
C GLY A 333 -13.31 4.94 -11.33
N VAL A 334 -14.55 4.93 -10.82
CA VAL A 334 -15.60 3.99 -11.24
C VAL A 334 -15.95 4.16 -12.72
N ASN A 335 -16.09 5.40 -13.19
CA ASN A 335 -16.35 5.66 -14.60
C ASN A 335 -15.22 5.15 -15.50
N ALA A 336 -13.97 5.41 -15.12
CA ALA A 336 -12.81 4.94 -15.86
C ALA A 336 -12.68 3.41 -15.85
N TYR A 337 -13.13 2.75 -14.79
CA TYR A 337 -13.15 1.29 -14.72
C TYR A 337 -14.22 0.66 -15.63
N HIS A 338 -15.41 1.24 -15.73
CA HIS A 338 -16.49 0.68 -16.56
C HIS A 338 -16.49 1.15 -18.02
N HIS A 339 -15.80 2.24 -18.35
CA HIS A 339 -15.79 2.84 -19.69
C HIS A 339 -14.38 3.14 -20.17
N GLU A 340 -14.19 3.28 -21.48
CA GLU A 340 -12.95 3.81 -22.07
C GLU A 340 -12.88 5.32 -21.82
N THR A 341 -11.73 5.80 -21.32
CA THR A 341 -11.50 7.21 -21.01
C THR A 341 -10.05 7.57 -21.32
N ASN A 342 -9.68 8.85 -21.20
CA ASN A 342 -8.26 9.23 -21.31
C ASN A 342 -7.37 8.55 -20.25
N ASN A 343 -7.97 8.11 -19.14
CA ASN A 343 -7.32 7.45 -18.02
C ASN A 343 -7.55 5.93 -18.03
N SER A 344 -8.19 5.35 -19.04
CA SER A 344 -8.48 3.92 -19.03
C SER A 344 -8.64 3.29 -20.40
N ARG A 345 -8.14 2.06 -20.51
CA ARG A 345 -8.30 1.23 -21.71
C ARG A 345 -8.33 -0.25 -21.41
N THR A 346 -9.07 -1.00 -22.21
CA THR A 346 -9.00 -2.47 -22.20
C THR A 346 -7.81 -2.94 -23.05
N VAL A 347 -7.01 -3.86 -22.51
CA VAL A 347 -5.76 -4.33 -23.13
C VAL A 347 -5.80 -5.84 -23.30
N SER A 348 -5.52 -6.31 -24.51
CA SER A 348 -5.48 -7.74 -24.81
C SER A 348 -4.29 -8.45 -24.21
N LEU A 349 -4.43 -9.75 -23.94
CA LEU A 349 -3.33 -10.60 -23.49
C LEU A 349 -2.13 -10.56 -24.45
N GLU A 350 -2.37 -10.50 -25.77
CA GLU A 350 -1.31 -10.41 -26.78
C GLU A 350 -0.47 -9.14 -26.63
N GLU A 351 -1.11 -8.01 -26.34
CA GLU A 351 -0.42 -6.75 -26.12
C GLU A 351 0.34 -6.77 -24.79
N ILE A 352 -0.24 -7.34 -23.73
CA ILE A 352 0.43 -7.51 -22.44
C ILE A 352 1.66 -8.42 -22.57
N ALA A 353 1.58 -9.48 -23.37
CA ALA A 353 2.71 -10.37 -23.64
C ALA A 353 3.86 -9.64 -24.34
N LYS A 354 3.58 -8.70 -25.26
CA LYS A 354 4.59 -7.84 -25.90
C LYS A 354 5.27 -6.88 -24.91
N GLN A 355 4.63 -6.61 -23.77
CA GLN A 355 5.16 -5.78 -22.69
C GLN A 355 5.72 -6.62 -21.53
N GLU A 356 6.20 -7.84 -21.80
CA GLU A 356 6.79 -8.74 -20.81
C GLU A 356 5.86 -9.01 -19.60
N PHE A 357 4.55 -9.08 -19.83
CA PHE A 357 3.54 -9.29 -18.79
C PHE A 357 3.58 -8.23 -17.68
N ILE A 358 4.04 -7.02 -17.99
CA ILE A 358 3.92 -5.85 -17.13
C ILE A 358 2.49 -5.33 -17.21
N ILE A 359 1.80 -5.18 -16.08
CA ILE A 359 0.40 -4.75 -16.02
C ILE A 359 0.23 -3.38 -15.37
N ASN A 360 1.29 -2.59 -15.31
CA ASN A 360 1.22 -1.21 -14.83
C ASN A 360 0.42 -0.34 -15.84
N PRO A 361 -0.70 0.30 -15.46
CA PRO A 361 -1.56 1.07 -16.38
C PRO A 361 -0.82 2.16 -17.16
N GLY A 362 0.16 2.83 -16.55
CA GLY A 362 0.98 3.85 -17.19
C GLY A 362 1.68 3.35 -18.46
N ARG A 363 2.05 2.06 -18.55
CA ARG A 363 2.65 1.48 -19.77
C ARG A 363 1.73 1.51 -20.98
N TYR A 364 0.42 1.52 -20.76
CA TYR A 364 -0.60 1.42 -21.80
C TYR A 364 -1.25 2.77 -22.08
N LEU A 365 -1.32 3.65 -21.08
CA LEU A 365 -2.03 4.93 -21.17
C LEU A 365 -1.12 6.11 -21.51
N LEU A 366 0.21 5.95 -21.42
CA LEU A 366 1.13 6.95 -21.95
C LEU A 366 0.80 7.21 -23.43
N PRO A 367 0.75 8.49 -23.85
CA PRO A 367 0.69 8.81 -25.27
C PRO A 367 1.80 8.03 -25.96
N LYS A 368 1.47 7.27 -27.00
CA LYS A 368 2.52 6.78 -27.90
C LYS A 368 3.24 8.05 -28.35
N LEU A 369 4.50 8.23 -27.93
CA LEU A 369 5.35 9.22 -28.60
C LEU A 369 5.19 8.91 -30.09
N ASP A 370 4.93 9.94 -30.88
CA ASP A 370 4.83 9.75 -32.32
C ASP A 370 6.23 9.40 -32.83
N LEU A 371 6.56 8.11 -32.84
CA LEU A 371 7.85 7.55 -33.28
C LEU A 371 7.94 7.58 -34.82
N THR A 372 7.27 8.55 -35.48
CA THR A 372 7.40 8.80 -36.92
C THR A 372 8.81 9.29 -37.28
N THR A 373 9.60 9.71 -36.29
CA THR A 373 11.03 9.92 -36.39
C THR A 373 11.79 8.63 -36.06
N GLU A 374 12.84 8.32 -36.83
CA GLU A 374 13.77 7.22 -36.56
C GLU A 374 14.21 7.22 -35.08
N THR A 375 13.85 6.19 -34.33
CA THR A 375 14.29 6.01 -32.94
C THR A 375 15.49 5.10 -32.89
N LEU A 376 16.54 5.53 -32.22
CA LEU A 376 17.71 4.72 -31.90
C LEU A 376 17.57 4.17 -30.49
N SER A 377 17.95 2.91 -30.27
CA SER A 377 18.06 2.42 -28.89
C SER A 377 19.21 3.14 -28.19
N LEU A 378 19.14 3.28 -26.87
CA LEU A 378 20.26 3.85 -26.11
C LEU A 378 21.57 3.08 -26.37
N GLY A 379 21.48 1.76 -26.60
CA GLY A 379 22.63 0.95 -26.99
C GLY A 379 23.25 1.32 -28.34
N ASP A 380 22.47 1.80 -29.30
CA ASP A 380 22.96 2.17 -30.65
C ASP A 380 23.74 3.49 -30.66
N ILE A 381 23.47 4.35 -29.67
CA ILE A 381 24.09 5.66 -29.50
C ILE A 381 25.16 5.69 -28.40
N CYS A 382 25.33 4.61 -27.64
CA CYS A 382 26.36 4.52 -26.60
C CYS A 382 27.61 3.80 -27.10
N LEU A 383 28.76 4.47 -27.02
CA LEU A 383 30.08 3.86 -27.17
C LEU A 383 30.44 3.01 -25.94
N SER A 384 30.03 3.44 -24.75
CA SER A 384 30.19 2.66 -23.52
C SER A 384 29.17 3.04 -22.44
N ILE A 385 28.85 2.07 -21.57
CA ILE A 385 28.00 2.27 -20.38
C ILE A 385 28.80 1.86 -19.16
N ASN A 386 29.14 2.83 -18.33
CA ASN A 386 29.99 2.63 -17.17
C ASN A 386 29.22 2.91 -15.88
N ARG A 387 29.67 2.30 -14.79
CA ARG A 387 29.09 2.48 -13.45
C ARG A 387 30.08 3.26 -12.59
N GLY A 388 29.57 4.15 -11.74
CA GLY A 388 30.37 4.76 -10.68
C GLY A 388 30.95 3.71 -9.74
N THR A 389 32.04 4.07 -9.07
CA THR A 389 32.66 3.27 -8.01
C THR A 389 31.77 3.21 -6.77
N MET A 390 32.11 2.36 -5.80
CA MET A 390 31.34 2.17 -4.56
C MET A 390 32.24 2.41 -3.35
N ILE A 391 32.90 3.57 -3.32
CA ILE A 391 33.74 4.00 -2.20
C ILE A 391 32.83 4.45 -1.06
N ARG A 392 33.13 3.98 0.16
CA ARG A 392 32.35 4.31 1.36
C ARG A 392 32.64 5.73 1.81
N SER A 393 31.67 6.38 2.46
CA SER A 393 31.84 7.76 2.96
C SER A 393 33.09 7.93 3.82
N THR A 394 33.38 7.00 4.74
CA THR A 394 34.57 7.05 5.60
C THR A 394 35.90 7.01 4.82
N GLU A 395 35.91 6.37 3.66
CA GLU A 395 37.09 6.28 2.79
C GLU A 395 37.22 7.54 1.93
N LEU A 396 36.09 8.08 1.45
CA LEU A 396 36.07 9.42 0.81
C LEU A 396 36.51 10.53 1.76
N ASP A 397 36.13 10.47 3.04
CA ASP A 397 36.54 11.46 4.04
C ASP A 397 38.05 11.46 4.25
N ALA A 398 38.69 10.27 4.16
CA ALA A 398 40.14 10.12 4.28
C ALA A 398 40.88 10.56 3.01
N LEU A 399 40.25 10.45 1.85
CA LEU A 399 40.79 10.89 0.55
C LEU A 399 40.47 12.36 0.25
N GLY A 400 39.59 12.99 1.03
CA GLY A 400 39.15 14.36 0.83
C GLY A 400 40.20 15.39 1.25
N THR A 401 40.23 16.51 0.54
CA THR A 401 41.07 17.66 0.89
C THR A 401 40.35 18.97 0.61
N GLU A 402 40.73 20.03 1.32
CA GLU A 402 40.28 21.39 1.02
C GLU A 402 41.11 22.04 -0.10
N GLU A 403 42.29 21.49 -0.42
CA GLU A 403 43.16 21.99 -1.48
C GLU A 403 42.59 21.68 -2.87
N GLU A 404 42.80 22.59 -3.82
CA GLU A 404 42.39 22.41 -5.21
C GLU A 404 43.45 21.58 -5.96
N THR A 405 43.24 20.26 -5.99
CA THR A 405 44.18 19.29 -6.58
C THR A 405 43.89 18.97 -8.04
N GLY A 406 42.76 19.44 -8.58
CA GLY A 406 42.22 19.01 -9.88
C GLY A 406 41.49 17.66 -9.83
N TYR A 407 41.56 16.92 -8.73
CA TYR A 407 40.81 15.67 -8.53
C TYR A 407 39.57 15.94 -7.69
N GLN A 408 38.41 15.50 -8.17
CA GLN A 408 37.13 15.67 -7.50
C GLN A 408 36.30 14.39 -7.60
N TYR A 409 35.23 14.30 -6.80
CA TYR A 409 34.27 13.21 -6.94
C TYR A 409 32.83 13.72 -7.05
N LEU A 410 32.04 12.97 -7.82
CA LEU A 410 30.64 13.24 -8.10
C LEU A 410 29.76 12.22 -7.38
N MET A 411 28.78 12.71 -6.62
CA MET A 411 27.69 11.90 -6.05
C MET A 411 26.33 12.36 -6.56
N LEU A 412 25.32 11.51 -6.36
CA LEU A 412 23.94 11.78 -6.78
C LEU A 412 23.37 13.10 -6.23
N GLN A 413 23.81 13.52 -5.05
CA GLN A 413 23.34 14.77 -4.43
C GLN A 413 23.81 16.03 -5.19
N ASN A 414 24.94 15.94 -5.91
CA ASN A 414 25.53 17.05 -6.65
C ASN A 414 24.88 17.28 -8.03
N ILE A 415 23.92 16.44 -8.41
CA ILE A 415 23.13 16.64 -9.63
C ILE A 415 21.83 17.34 -9.24
N LYS A 416 21.57 18.53 -9.78
CA LYS A 416 20.34 19.30 -9.56
C LYS A 416 19.91 19.94 -10.87
N ASP A 417 18.62 19.86 -11.18
CA ASP A 417 17.99 20.50 -12.34
C ASP A 417 18.73 20.26 -13.68
N GLY A 418 19.20 19.03 -13.89
CA GLY A 418 19.91 18.65 -15.12
C GLY A 418 21.42 18.99 -15.13
N LEU A 419 21.95 19.58 -14.05
CA LEU A 419 23.31 20.11 -13.99
C LEU A 419 24.12 19.45 -12.86
N ILE A 420 25.42 19.33 -13.09
CA ILE A 420 26.40 18.98 -12.05
C ILE A 420 26.83 20.29 -11.37
N GLU A 421 26.73 20.35 -10.05
CA GLU A 421 27.18 21.50 -9.26
C GLU A 421 28.68 21.77 -9.44
N SER A 422 29.08 23.04 -9.46
CA SER A 422 30.47 23.45 -9.66
C SER A 422 31.37 23.24 -8.43
N GLY A 423 30.78 23.10 -7.24
CA GLY A 423 31.49 22.95 -5.96
C GLY A 423 31.63 21.48 -5.52
N LEU A 424 32.22 20.63 -6.37
CA LEU A 424 32.50 19.25 -5.98
C LEU A 424 33.64 19.19 -4.96
N SER A 425 33.59 18.20 -4.08
CA SER A 425 34.63 17.98 -3.08
C SER A 425 35.91 17.47 -3.73
N ASN A 426 37.06 18.05 -3.32
CA ASN A 426 38.37 17.68 -3.85
C ASN A 426 38.91 16.41 -3.19
N LEU A 427 39.69 15.65 -3.95
CA LEU A 427 40.42 14.46 -3.52
C LEU A 427 41.92 14.75 -3.52
N ILE A 428 42.67 14.11 -2.63
CA ILE A 428 44.15 14.17 -2.63
C ILE A 428 44.69 13.61 -3.96
N GLU A 429 44.17 12.47 -4.39
CA GLU A 429 44.51 11.79 -5.64
C GLU A 429 43.37 10.85 -6.08
N VAL A 430 43.44 10.40 -7.34
CA VAL A 430 42.63 9.26 -7.83
C VAL A 430 43.59 8.10 -8.10
N SER A 431 43.30 6.93 -7.53
CA SER A 431 44.14 5.75 -7.72
C SER A 431 44.08 5.23 -9.15
N GLU A 432 45.15 4.60 -9.66
CA GLU A 432 45.16 3.96 -10.99
C GLU A 432 44.00 2.97 -11.19
N ARG A 433 43.55 2.32 -10.10
CA ARG A 433 42.42 1.38 -10.14
C ARG A 433 41.08 2.08 -10.40
N ASP A 434 40.97 3.33 -9.97
CA ASP A 434 39.73 4.10 -9.99
C ASP A 434 39.59 5.02 -11.21
N GLU A 435 40.65 5.21 -11.99
CA GLU A 435 40.63 6.02 -13.23
C GLU A 435 39.51 5.61 -14.21
N LYS A 436 39.21 4.31 -14.31
CA LYS A 436 38.13 3.81 -15.16
C LYS A 436 36.72 4.23 -14.72
N TYR A 437 36.58 4.79 -13.52
CA TYR A 437 35.33 5.33 -12.99
C TYR A 437 35.27 6.86 -13.10
N CYS A 438 36.29 7.48 -13.69
CA CYS A 438 36.29 8.90 -13.98
C CYS A 438 35.40 9.22 -15.18
N ILE A 439 34.60 10.27 -15.03
CA ILE A 439 33.72 10.76 -16.09
C ILE A 439 34.51 11.63 -17.06
N LYS A 440 34.23 11.48 -18.35
CA LYS A 440 34.79 12.32 -19.40
C LYS A 440 33.84 13.47 -19.72
N ASN A 441 34.39 14.53 -20.31
CA ASN A 441 33.59 15.60 -20.89
C ASN A 441 32.59 15.02 -21.92
N GLY A 442 31.34 15.50 -21.88
CA GLY A 442 30.27 15.03 -22.77
C GLY A 442 29.58 13.73 -22.32
N ASN A 443 30.04 13.06 -21.25
CA ASN A 443 29.35 11.89 -20.74
C ASN A 443 27.97 12.23 -20.19
N LEU A 444 26.98 11.39 -20.50
CA LEU A 444 25.65 11.46 -19.91
C LEU A 444 25.64 10.70 -18.59
N VAL A 445 25.47 11.41 -17.47
CA VAL A 445 25.43 10.85 -16.12
C VAL A 445 23.98 10.61 -15.72
N ILE A 446 23.66 9.40 -15.27
CA ILE A 446 22.29 8.96 -14.94
C ILE A 446 22.28 8.27 -13.58
N SER A 447 21.29 8.55 -12.73
CA SER A 447 21.15 7.80 -11.48
C SER A 447 20.64 6.38 -11.68
N LYS A 448 21.14 5.43 -10.89
CA LYS A 448 20.72 4.01 -10.93
C LYS A 448 19.34 3.77 -10.32
N THR A 449 18.88 4.69 -9.47
CA THR A 449 17.68 4.55 -8.65
C THR A 449 16.91 5.86 -8.58
N SER A 450 15.60 5.76 -8.36
CA SER A 450 14.72 6.92 -8.13
C SER A 450 15.17 7.75 -6.90
N PRO A 451 15.10 9.09 -6.92
CA PRO A 451 14.69 9.93 -8.06
C PRO A 451 15.70 9.87 -9.20
N PHE A 452 15.19 9.72 -10.43
CA PHE A 452 16.03 9.70 -11.63
C PHE A 452 16.62 11.08 -11.87
N LYS A 453 17.96 11.17 -11.84
CA LYS A 453 18.70 12.39 -12.14
C LYS A 453 19.56 12.16 -13.36
N ILE A 454 19.55 13.12 -14.27
CA ILE A 454 20.31 13.10 -15.51
C ILE A 454 21.11 14.39 -15.61
N ALA A 455 22.35 14.35 -16.07
CA ALA A 455 23.14 15.52 -16.40
C ALA A 455 24.20 15.20 -17.46
N VAL A 456 24.60 16.18 -18.26
CA VAL A 456 25.76 16.06 -19.15
C VAL A 456 27.00 16.61 -18.45
N ALA A 457 28.06 15.80 -18.36
CA ALA A 457 29.31 16.16 -17.74
C ALA A 457 30.04 17.24 -18.56
N LYS A 458 30.38 18.35 -17.89
CA LYS A 458 31.28 19.38 -18.42
C LYS A 458 32.55 19.37 -17.58
N ILE A 459 33.63 18.86 -18.15
CA ILE A 459 34.91 18.68 -17.46
C ILE A 459 35.89 19.69 -18.03
N HIS A 460 36.45 20.53 -17.16
CA HIS A 460 37.42 21.56 -17.56
C HIS A 460 38.83 20.96 -17.68
N GLU A 461 39.71 21.64 -18.41
CA GLU A 461 41.10 21.22 -18.58
C GLU A 461 41.82 21.20 -17.21
N GLY A 462 42.49 20.09 -16.90
CA GLY A 462 43.13 19.87 -15.59
C GLY A 462 42.20 19.29 -14.51
N GLN A 463 40.92 19.05 -14.82
CA GLN A 463 39.95 18.48 -13.89
C GLN A 463 39.74 16.98 -14.16
N THR A 464 39.76 16.17 -13.10
CA THR A 464 39.42 14.75 -13.11
C THR A 464 38.30 14.50 -12.11
N ILE A 465 37.15 14.02 -12.57
CA ILE A 465 35.99 13.78 -11.71
C ILE A 465 35.71 12.28 -11.61
N LEU A 466 35.77 11.73 -10.41
CA LEU A 466 35.46 10.34 -10.09
C LEU A 466 33.95 10.17 -9.81
N ALA A 467 33.22 9.37 -10.58
CA ALA A 467 31.82 9.08 -10.28
C ALA A 467 31.73 8.04 -9.14
N ASN A 468 31.06 8.40 -8.04
CA ASN A 468 30.85 7.50 -6.90
C ASN A 468 29.36 7.23 -6.63
N GLY A 469 29.07 5.99 -6.23
CA GLY A 469 27.77 5.52 -5.78
C GLY A 469 26.81 5.09 -6.91
N ASN A 470 25.55 5.47 -6.75
CA ASN A 470 24.44 5.04 -7.60
C ASN A 470 24.35 5.86 -8.89
N LEU A 471 25.47 5.96 -9.62
CA LEU A 471 25.58 6.64 -10.91
C LEU A 471 25.97 5.65 -12.02
N TYR A 472 25.34 5.78 -13.17
CA TYR A 472 25.85 5.37 -14.47
C TYR A 472 26.40 6.60 -15.19
N PHE A 473 27.41 6.41 -16.04
CA PHE A 473 27.85 7.42 -16.99
C PHE A 473 28.10 6.78 -18.34
N LEU A 474 27.53 7.39 -19.38
CA LEU A 474 27.47 6.84 -20.72
C LEU A 474 28.31 7.72 -21.64
N GLU A 475 29.19 7.08 -22.41
CA GLU A 475 29.92 7.73 -23.48
C GLU A 475 29.08 7.61 -24.74
N LEU A 476 28.60 8.74 -25.27
CA LEU A 476 27.72 8.78 -26.43
C LEU A 476 28.53 8.96 -27.71
N ASP A 477 28.04 8.37 -28.78
CA ASP A 477 28.54 8.59 -30.13
C ASP A 477 28.05 9.95 -30.64
N GLU A 478 28.88 10.99 -30.45
CA GLU A 478 28.53 12.37 -30.83
C GLU A 478 28.30 12.55 -32.34
N SER A 479 28.70 11.58 -33.18
CA SER A 479 28.37 11.59 -34.60
C SER A 479 26.90 11.25 -34.88
N LYS A 480 26.25 10.56 -33.94
CA LYS A 480 24.84 10.12 -34.05
C LYS A 480 23.90 11.01 -33.24
N VAL A 481 24.36 11.55 -32.11
CA VAL A 481 23.51 12.30 -31.20
C VAL A 481 24.28 13.39 -30.49
N ASN A 482 23.64 14.53 -30.23
CA ASN A 482 24.20 15.52 -29.32
C ASN A 482 23.82 15.16 -27.87
N PRO A 483 24.79 14.92 -26.97
CA PRO A 483 24.54 14.53 -25.58
C PRO A 483 23.58 15.44 -24.81
N THR A 484 23.51 16.72 -25.17
CA THR A 484 22.64 17.73 -24.55
C THR A 484 21.16 17.49 -24.83
N PHE A 485 20.83 16.81 -25.93
CA PHE A 485 19.46 16.65 -26.42
C PHE A 485 18.95 15.19 -26.34
N VAL A 486 19.65 14.33 -25.60
CA VAL A 486 19.16 12.97 -25.32
C VAL A 486 18.05 13.04 -24.27
N SER A 487 16.82 12.71 -24.67
CA SER A 487 15.60 12.79 -23.86
C SER A 487 14.99 11.44 -23.56
#